data_AF-A0A8J7XI78-F1
#
_entry.id   AF-A0A8J7XI78-F1
#
_cell.length_a   1.000
_cell.length_b   1.000
_cell.length_c   1.000
_cell.angle_alpha   90.00
_cell.angle_beta   90.00
_cell.angle_gamma   90.00
#
_symmetry.space_group_name_H-M   'P 1'
#
loop_
_entity.id
_entity.type
_entity.pdbx_description
1 polymer ?
#
loop_
_entity_poly.entity_id
_entity_poly.type
_entity_poly.pdbx_seq_one_letter_code
_entity_poly.pdbx_strand_id
1 'polypeptide(L)'
;MREIFLTELAAEVLGPREGINEIISSSPLNEYITGVLAPIAGKAAPDIDSEAEIPLEDTQVYGEEAEEDAVPFFSPALDPKKRPPSMGISFMVKSVTKPRVKVCLTWSRYMMENKEGNAIWMREPRFSIQDLDINQTQTILLGSDGKNTTQDQAEISLHVITHPEDSSHWFVSLYLVNRIPVPQENIKNDRITAEYYIFQPQIRLSCSEGTQVIPGRKIFQAGKDKELEFLYRDRSVLARGHMCSAMWKEIDPERIPVSVEVDFPECLRKIPFSWCDGELLDENERELFCPADLRTEFVPVYAVLGADFRWPAEYGAAPDFRADVLAETWDPDKLKSNLSLLADGYERWIERMEELIDSTPEQYKEIAQNMIKKCYLILKRIKNGINILYVDENARIAFCFANKAIDLQHRWMYDEGLGWYPFQLAFILMAVEPTVNPSSEHRKTCDLLWIPTGGGKTEAYLAITAFTIGYRRRRSQIKGIHDRTGVGISVLTRYTLRLLTIQQFRRTLALVTACEYLRVHNIQNGNQVGWRPESCRISDNFLWGSAQFTAGMWVGGK
;
A
#
# COMPACT_ATOMS: atom_id res chain seq x y z
N MET A 1 -22.13 1.11 6.35
CA MET A 1 -21.95 -0.06 5.43
C MET A 1 -20.59 -0.74 5.65
N ARG A 2 -19.56 0.02 6.03
CA ARG A 2 -18.22 -0.49 6.36
C ARG A 2 -18.26 -1.58 7.44
N GLU A 3 -19.14 -1.42 8.42
CA GLU A 3 -19.31 -2.31 9.57
C GLU A 3 -19.66 -3.72 9.10
N ILE A 4 -20.70 -3.83 8.25
CA ILE A 4 -21.11 -5.09 7.63
C ILE A 4 -19.93 -5.70 6.86
N PHE A 5 -19.28 -4.91 6.00
CA PHE A 5 -18.19 -5.44 5.18
C PHE A 5 -17.03 -5.98 6.03
N LEU A 6 -16.63 -5.28 7.09
CA LEU A 6 -15.55 -5.73 7.98
C LEU A 6 -15.96 -6.95 8.79
N THR A 7 -17.19 -7.00 9.30
CA THR A 7 -17.70 -8.15 10.05
C THR A 7 -17.81 -9.40 9.18
N GLU A 8 -18.39 -9.29 7.99
CA GLU A 8 -18.50 -10.42 7.07
C GLU A 8 -17.13 -10.86 6.56
N LEU A 9 -16.23 -9.91 6.25
CA LEU A 9 -14.85 -10.23 5.86
C LEU A 9 -14.13 -10.98 6.99
N ALA A 10 -14.20 -10.47 8.22
CA ALA A 10 -13.55 -11.11 9.36
C ALA A 10 -14.13 -12.51 9.64
N ALA A 11 -15.45 -12.67 9.57
CA ALA A 11 -16.12 -13.95 9.72
C ALA A 11 -15.65 -14.97 8.66
N GLU A 12 -15.46 -14.54 7.40
CA GLU A 12 -15.06 -15.43 6.31
C GLU A 12 -13.57 -15.75 6.28
N VAL A 13 -12.69 -14.79 6.57
CA VAL A 13 -11.23 -15.03 6.39
C VAL A 13 -10.52 -15.44 7.68
N LEU A 14 -11.02 -15.02 8.84
CA LEU A 14 -10.38 -15.21 10.15
C LEU A 14 -11.25 -16.07 11.09
N GLY A 15 -12.55 -15.81 11.17
CA GLY A 15 -13.45 -16.39 12.16
C GLY A 15 -13.13 -15.99 13.62
N PRO A 16 -13.73 -16.65 14.61
CA PRO A 16 -14.82 -17.62 14.47
C PRO A 16 -16.13 -16.93 14.02
N ARG A 17 -16.98 -17.65 13.29
CA ARG A 17 -18.27 -17.15 12.77
C ARG A 17 -19.36 -17.17 13.84
N GLU A 18 -19.43 -18.26 14.60
CA GLU A 18 -20.52 -18.55 15.55
C GLU A 18 -20.09 -18.34 17.01
N GLY A 19 -19.13 -17.43 17.23
CA GLY A 19 -18.64 -17.07 18.55
C GLY A 19 -17.66 -18.08 19.15
N ILE A 20 -17.51 -18.03 20.48
CA ILE A 20 -16.36 -18.63 21.15
C ILE A 20 -16.33 -20.18 21.12
N ASN A 21 -17.49 -20.82 21.13
CA ASN A 21 -17.66 -22.29 21.14
C ASN A 21 -18.23 -22.80 19.80
N GLU A 22 -17.83 -22.18 18.69
CA GLU A 22 -18.23 -22.53 17.33
C GLU A 22 -18.13 -24.05 17.03
N ILE A 23 -19.09 -24.54 16.25
CA ILE A 23 -19.08 -25.89 15.68
C ILE A 23 -19.26 -25.78 14.16
N ILE A 24 -18.36 -26.39 13.39
CA ILE A 24 -18.41 -26.38 11.92
C ILE A 24 -18.36 -27.80 11.34
N SER A 25 -18.93 -27.98 10.16
CA SER A 25 -19.02 -29.28 9.47
C SER A 25 -17.87 -29.55 8.49
N SER A 26 -16.98 -28.58 8.29
CA SER A 26 -15.85 -28.61 7.37
C SER A 26 -14.56 -28.37 8.14
N SER A 27 -13.43 -28.84 7.60
CA SER A 27 -12.13 -28.61 8.24
C SER A 27 -11.87 -27.10 8.36
N PRO A 28 -11.51 -26.58 9.55
CA PRO A 28 -11.22 -25.16 9.73
C PRO A 28 -10.03 -24.69 8.89
N LEU A 29 -9.15 -25.60 8.43
CA LEU A 29 -8.08 -25.28 7.48
C LEU A 29 -8.59 -24.92 6.08
N ASN A 30 -9.84 -25.26 5.75
CA ASN A 30 -10.48 -24.89 4.49
C ASN A 30 -11.39 -23.66 4.67
N GLU A 31 -11.89 -23.44 5.89
CA GLU A 31 -12.75 -22.29 6.21
C GLU A 31 -11.93 -21.02 6.46
N TYR A 32 -10.83 -21.11 7.22
CA TYR A 32 -10.06 -19.94 7.65
C TYR A 32 -8.74 -19.79 6.89
N ILE A 33 -8.55 -18.59 6.34
CA ILE A 33 -7.43 -18.23 5.48
C ILE A 33 -6.28 -17.64 6.30
N THR A 34 -6.59 -16.81 7.30
CA THR A 34 -5.61 -16.12 8.16
C THR A 34 -5.84 -16.44 9.64
N GLY A 35 -4.91 -16.02 10.50
CA GLY A 35 -4.95 -16.33 11.94
C GLY A 35 -4.75 -17.82 12.25
N VAL A 36 -3.95 -18.53 11.44
CA VAL A 36 -3.70 -19.96 11.62
C VAL A 36 -2.20 -20.22 11.72
N LEU A 37 -1.73 -20.72 12.86
CA LEU A 37 -0.32 -21.07 13.08
C LEU A 37 -0.06 -22.56 12.83
N ALA A 38 0.84 -22.85 11.90
CA ALA A 38 1.25 -24.21 11.57
C ALA A 38 2.12 -24.84 12.67
N PRO A 39 2.07 -26.17 12.86
CA PRO A 39 3.01 -26.85 13.73
C PRO A 39 4.43 -26.81 13.13
N ILE A 40 5.44 -26.86 14.00
CA ILE A 40 6.85 -26.93 13.58
C ILE A 40 7.16 -28.37 13.15
N ALA A 41 6.93 -28.68 11.87
CA ALA A 41 7.23 -29.98 11.30
C ALA A 41 8.70 -30.07 10.86
N GLY A 42 9.57 -30.65 11.70
CA GLY A 42 10.81 -31.32 11.26
C GLY A 42 11.82 -30.48 10.46
N LYS A 43 12.35 -29.43 11.10
CA LYS A 43 13.73 -28.91 11.09
C LYS A 43 13.86 -28.20 12.43
N ALA A 44 15.08 -28.03 12.97
CA ALA A 44 15.28 -27.27 14.22
C ALA A 44 14.38 -26.04 14.20
N ALA A 45 13.64 -25.79 15.30
CA ALA A 45 12.85 -24.56 15.43
C ALA A 45 13.77 -23.44 14.91
N PRO A 46 13.36 -22.70 13.85
CA PRO A 46 14.21 -21.65 13.31
C PRO A 46 14.68 -20.84 14.50
N ASP A 47 16.00 -20.64 14.58
CA ASP A 47 16.61 -19.94 15.70
C ASP A 47 15.88 -18.59 15.76
N ILE A 48 15.01 -18.41 16.76
CA ILE A 48 14.16 -17.22 16.81
C ILE A 48 15.08 -16.01 16.97
N ASP A 49 16.28 -16.18 17.52
CA ASP A 49 17.33 -15.16 17.51
C ASP A 49 17.75 -14.74 16.08
N SER A 50 17.71 -15.65 15.09
CA SER A 50 18.04 -15.34 13.68
C SER A 50 16.85 -14.78 12.86
N GLU A 51 15.60 -15.04 13.27
CA GLU A 51 14.40 -14.44 12.65
C GLU A 51 13.90 -13.17 13.40
N ALA A 52 14.26 -13.02 14.67
CA ALA A 52 13.98 -11.86 15.53
C ALA A 52 15.17 -10.89 15.63
N GLU A 53 16.33 -11.24 15.07
CA GLU A 53 17.22 -10.25 14.46
C GLU A 53 16.43 -9.56 13.36
N ILE A 54 15.65 -8.56 13.76
CA ILE A 54 15.31 -7.45 12.90
C ILE A 54 16.68 -6.89 12.50
N PRO A 55 17.11 -6.97 11.22
CA PRO A 55 18.13 -6.06 10.78
C PRO A 55 17.61 -4.69 11.18
N LEU A 56 18.42 -3.88 11.88
CA LEU A 56 18.09 -2.46 12.05
C LEU A 56 17.74 -1.79 10.71
N GLU A 57 18.11 -2.41 9.59
CA GLU A 57 17.71 -2.11 8.22
C GLU A 57 16.24 -2.39 7.87
N ASP A 58 15.48 -3.18 8.61
CA ASP A 58 14.04 -3.43 8.31
C ASP A 58 13.13 -2.27 8.78
N THR A 59 13.74 -1.19 9.31
CA THR A 59 13.13 0.15 9.33
C THR A 59 13.20 0.85 7.96
N GLN A 60 13.88 0.25 6.97
CA GLN A 60 13.78 0.63 5.57
C GLN A 60 12.38 0.28 5.07
N VAL A 61 11.51 1.29 5.11
CA VAL A 61 10.38 1.40 4.19
C VAL A 61 10.94 1.14 2.79
N TYR A 62 10.50 0.07 2.13
CA TYR A 62 10.75 -0.28 0.72
C TYR A 62 11.40 0.88 -0.07
N GLY A 63 12.73 0.90 -0.04
CA GLY A 63 13.59 1.81 -0.76
C GLY A 63 14.60 0.95 -1.48
N GLU A 64 14.60 1.03 -2.81
CA GLU A 64 15.42 0.20 -3.69
C GLU A 64 16.94 0.39 -3.47
N GLU A 65 17.66 -0.68 -3.85
CA GLU A 65 19.11 -0.80 -4.11
C GLU A 65 20.02 -1.13 -2.92
N ALA A 66 20.18 -2.44 -2.65
CA ALA A 66 21.36 -2.97 -1.97
C ALA A 66 22.45 -3.30 -3.00
N GLU A 67 23.68 -2.86 -2.71
CA GLU A 67 24.91 -3.10 -3.48
C GLU A 67 25.25 -4.60 -3.59
N GLU A 68 25.99 -4.95 -4.65
CA GLU A 68 26.22 -6.30 -5.20
C GLU A 68 27.00 -7.33 -4.33
N ASP A 69 27.23 -7.10 -3.03
CA ASP A 69 28.00 -8.04 -2.18
C ASP A 69 27.26 -8.55 -0.92
N ALA A 70 25.93 -8.44 -0.87
CA ALA A 70 25.14 -8.98 0.24
C ALA A 70 24.96 -10.52 0.15
N VAL A 71 25.45 -11.22 1.18
CA VAL A 71 25.18 -12.65 1.47
C VAL A 71 23.66 -12.87 1.42
N PRO A 72 23.14 -13.92 0.74
CA PRO A 72 21.70 -14.08 0.53
C PRO A 72 20.97 -14.26 1.86
N PHE A 73 20.24 -13.23 2.28
CA PHE A 73 19.41 -13.23 3.48
C PHE A 73 18.14 -14.07 3.21
N PHE A 74 17.92 -15.08 4.05
CA PHE A 74 16.73 -15.93 3.98
C PHE A 74 15.53 -15.20 4.57
N SER A 75 14.69 -14.62 3.70
CA SER A 75 13.32 -14.19 4.02
C SER A 75 12.52 -15.35 4.64
N PRO A 76 11.66 -15.12 5.65
CA PRO A 76 10.74 -16.14 6.14
C PRO A 76 9.88 -16.61 4.97
N ALA A 77 10.06 -17.89 4.61
CA ALA A 77 9.36 -18.69 3.60
C ALA A 77 8.49 -17.93 2.56
N LEU A 78 9.09 -17.56 1.43
CA LEU A 78 8.45 -17.13 0.17
C LEU A 78 7.58 -18.22 -0.52
N ASP A 79 6.95 -19.12 0.25
CA ASP A 79 5.88 -19.98 -0.24
C ASP A 79 4.54 -19.46 0.30
N PRO A 80 3.77 -18.68 -0.49
CA PRO A 80 2.47 -18.14 -0.05
C PRO A 80 1.43 -19.23 0.28
N LYS A 81 1.74 -20.51 0.06
CA LYS A 81 0.91 -21.64 0.48
C LYS A 81 1.22 -22.15 1.89
N LYS A 82 2.36 -21.78 2.48
CA LYS A 82 2.76 -22.23 3.81
C LYS A 82 2.29 -21.26 4.88
N ARG A 83 1.55 -21.78 5.85
CA ARG A 83 1.13 -21.03 7.03
C ARG A 83 2.32 -20.85 8.00
N PRO A 84 2.50 -19.69 8.61
CA PRO A 84 3.61 -19.44 9.53
C PRO A 84 3.41 -20.23 10.84
N PRO A 85 4.50 -20.66 11.52
CA PRO A 85 4.39 -21.32 12.82
C PRO A 85 4.27 -20.34 13.99
N SER A 86 4.45 -19.05 13.73
CA SER A 86 4.52 -18.01 14.73
C SER A 86 3.84 -16.72 14.27
N MET A 87 3.47 -15.89 15.24
CA MET A 87 3.05 -14.50 15.05
C MET A 87 3.55 -13.66 16.21
N GLY A 88 3.68 -12.35 16.02
CA GLY A 88 4.17 -11.49 17.09
C GLY A 88 3.83 -10.02 16.94
N ILE A 89 4.22 -9.24 17.95
CA ILE A 89 4.11 -7.79 17.97
C ILE A 89 5.37 -7.20 18.60
N SER A 90 5.92 -6.17 17.96
CA SER A 90 7.06 -5.41 18.47
C SER A 90 6.70 -3.95 18.70
N PHE A 91 7.22 -3.37 19.77
CA PHE A 91 6.89 -2.01 20.18
C PHE A 91 7.99 -1.43 21.08
N MET A 92 7.97 -0.10 21.22
CA MET A 92 8.85 0.62 22.15
C MET A 92 8.11 0.95 23.44
N VAL A 93 8.79 0.79 24.56
CA VAL A 93 8.28 1.10 25.88
C VAL A 93 9.16 2.12 26.56
N LYS A 94 8.54 3.10 27.20
CA LYS A 94 9.16 4.01 28.15
C LYS A 94 8.71 3.68 29.57
N SER A 95 9.64 3.65 30.51
CA SER A 95 9.33 3.55 31.93
C SER A 95 10.30 4.36 32.78
N VAL A 96 9.77 4.95 33.86
CA VAL A 96 10.56 5.72 34.85
C VAL A 96 11.12 4.81 35.94
N THR A 97 10.58 3.61 36.10
CA THR A 97 10.99 2.64 37.12
C THR A 97 11.38 1.30 36.49
N LYS A 98 10.61 0.23 36.75
CA LYS A 98 10.72 -1.06 36.08
C LYS A 98 9.59 -1.18 35.06
N PRO A 99 9.89 -1.35 33.77
CA PRO A 99 8.86 -1.52 32.76
C PRO A 99 8.13 -2.86 33.01
N ARG A 100 6.83 -2.78 33.34
CA ARG A 100 5.96 -3.95 33.54
C ARG A 100 4.73 -3.86 32.66
N VAL A 101 4.36 -4.99 32.08
CA VAL A 101 3.19 -5.11 31.22
C VAL A 101 2.43 -6.36 31.59
N LYS A 102 1.10 -6.26 31.59
CA LYS A 102 0.23 -7.42 31.64
C LYS A 102 -0.12 -7.81 30.22
N VAL A 103 -0.06 -9.10 29.92
CA VAL A 103 -0.34 -9.64 28.60
C VAL A 103 -1.40 -10.72 28.72
N CYS A 104 -2.50 -10.56 28.01
CA CYS A 104 -3.48 -11.60 27.78
C CYS A 104 -3.22 -12.24 26.43
N LEU A 105 -3.04 -13.56 26.46
CA LEU A 105 -2.89 -14.41 25.29
C LEU A 105 -4.18 -15.19 25.14
N THR A 106 -4.76 -15.22 23.94
CA THR A 106 -5.83 -16.17 23.60
C THR A 106 -5.42 -16.97 22.39
N TRP A 107 -5.85 -18.23 22.33
CA TRP A 107 -5.68 -19.09 21.16
C TRP A 107 -6.73 -20.19 21.20
N SER A 108 -6.98 -20.83 20.07
CA SER A 108 -7.95 -21.92 19.99
C SER A 108 -7.43 -23.11 19.22
N ARG A 109 -7.99 -24.28 19.53
CA ARG A 109 -7.81 -25.51 18.76
C ARG A 109 -9.17 -25.97 18.26
N TYR A 110 -9.18 -26.73 17.17
CA TYR A 110 -10.39 -27.40 16.71
C TYR A 110 -10.20 -28.90 16.82
N MET A 111 -11.11 -29.54 17.56
CA MET A 111 -11.09 -30.98 17.78
C MET A 111 -12.19 -31.64 16.94
N MET A 112 -11.83 -32.71 16.23
CA MET A 112 -12.78 -33.43 15.38
C MET A 112 -13.56 -34.46 16.21
N GLU A 113 -14.88 -34.47 16.07
CA GLU A 113 -15.76 -35.52 16.58
C GLU A 113 -16.59 -36.10 15.44
N ASN A 114 -16.80 -37.41 15.43
CA ASN A 114 -17.67 -38.06 14.45
C ASN A 114 -19.08 -38.19 15.03
N LYS A 115 -20.03 -37.43 14.48
CA LYS A 115 -21.43 -37.45 14.91
C LYS A 115 -22.31 -37.91 13.75
N GLU A 116 -23.00 -39.03 13.93
CA GLU A 116 -23.93 -39.61 12.95
C GLU A 116 -23.31 -39.84 11.54
N GLY A 117 -22.01 -40.15 11.47
CA GLY A 117 -21.30 -40.40 10.21
C GLY A 117 -20.73 -39.15 9.53
N ASN A 118 -20.95 -37.96 10.09
CA ASN A 118 -20.34 -36.72 9.63
C ASN A 118 -19.25 -36.24 10.61
N ALA A 119 -18.13 -35.78 10.07
CA ALA A 119 -17.09 -35.14 10.86
C ALA A 119 -17.52 -33.71 11.22
N ILE A 120 -17.60 -33.42 12.52
CA ILE A 120 -17.82 -32.07 13.04
C ILE A 120 -16.54 -31.61 13.74
N TRP A 121 -16.26 -30.31 13.69
CA TRP A 121 -15.11 -29.68 14.33
C TRP A 121 -15.62 -28.73 15.39
N MET A 122 -15.18 -28.92 16.63
CA MET A 122 -15.56 -28.10 17.77
C MET A 122 -14.39 -27.21 18.16
N ARG A 123 -14.64 -25.90 18.26
CA ARG A 123 -13.66 -24.92 18.72
C ARG A 123 -13.46 -25.06 20.23
N GLU A 124 -12.21 -25.21 20.65
CA GLU A 124 -11.79 -25.24 22.04
C GLU A 124 -10.90 -24.03 22.33
N PRO A 125 -11.47 -22.97 22.92
CA PRO A 125 -10.73 -21.76 23.26
C PRO A 125 -9.83 -21.95 24.49
N ARG A 126 -8.74 -21.17 24.54
CA ARG A 126 -7.70 -21.15 25.57
C ARG A 126 -7.30 -19.71 25.86
N PHE A 127 -6.89 -19.42 27.09
CA PHE A 127 -6.32 -18.12 27.45
C PHE A 127 -5.23 -18.24 28.50
N SER A 128 -4.37 -17.23 28.59
CA SER A 128 -3.38 -17.10 29.65
C SER A 128 -3.08 -15.62 29.90
N ILE A 129 -3.06 -15.21 31.17
CA ILE A 129 -2.65 -13.86 31.56
C ILE A 129 -1.28 -13.95 32.23
N GLN A 130 -0.35 -13.15 31.72
CA GLN A 130 1.03 -13.10 32.19
C GLN A 130 1.37 -11.67 32.65
N ASP A 131 1.94 -11.54 33.85
CA ASP A 131 2.50 -10.29 34.35
C ASP A 131 4.01 -10.31 34.10
N LEU A 132 4.45 -9.53 33.11
CA LEU A 132 5.81 -9.60 32.57
C LEU A 132 6.65 -8.41 33.02
N ASP A 133 7.86 -8.72 33.49
CA ASP A 133 8.96 -7.76 33.58
C ASP A 133 9.68 -7.73 32.23
N ILE A 134 9.55 -6.61 31.51
CA ILE A 134 10.12 -6.43 30.16
C ILE A 134 11.53 -5.82 30.23
N ASN A 135 12.30 -6.21 31.25
CA ASN A 135 13.75 -5.98 31.32
C ASN A 135 14.57 -7.21 30.92
N GLN A 136 13.94 -8.38 30.76
CA GLN A 136 14.63 -9.64 30.54
C GLN A 136 14.00 -10.42 29.40
N THR A 137 14.84 -10.97 28.53
CA THR A 137 14.40 -11.95 27.56
C THR A 137 14.03 -13.24 28.27
N GLN A 138 12.86 -13.79 27.96
CA GLN A 138 12.35 -15.01 28.56
C GLN A 138 11.41 -15.75 27.62
N THR A 139 11.29 -17.06 27.81
CA THR A 139 10.34 -17.91 27.10
C THR A 139 9.41 -18.57 28.11
N ILE A 140 8.11 -18.45 27.88
CA ILE A 140 7.06 -19.04 28.70
C ILE A 140 6.35 -20.10 27.86
N LEU A 141 6.28 -21.33 28.38
CA LEU A 141 5.62 -22.47 27.75
C LEU A 141 4.24 -22.65 28.36
N LEU A 142 3.18 -22.70 27.54
CA LEU A 142 1.79 -22.71 27.99
C LEU A 142 1.06 -23.96 27.52
N GLY A 143 0.41 -24.64 28.47
CA GLY A 143 -0.38 -25.85 28.24
C GLY A 143 -1.82 -25.56 27.85
N SER A 144 -2.60 -26.63 27.66
CA SER A 144 -4.03 -26.56 27.32
C SER A 144 -4.92 -25.99 28.43
N ASP A 145 -4.42 -25.84 29.65
CA ASP A 145 -5.11 -25.19 30.76
C ASP A 145 -4.73 -23.70 30.90
N GLY A 146 -3.92 -23.17 29.99
CA GLY A 146 -3.44 -21.80 30.02
C GLY A 146 -2.31 -21.53 31.01
N LYS A 147 -1.79 -22.55 31.71
CA LYS A 147 -0.75 -22.41 32.73
C LYS A 147 0.63 -22.76 32.20
N ASN A 148 1.64 -22.29 32.94
CA ASN A 148 3.03 -22.59 32.64
C ASN A 148 3.30 -24.09 32.76
N THR A 149 3.95 -24.67 31.76
CA THR A 149 4.19 -26.11 31.67
C THR A 149 5.56 -26.45 31.09
N THR A 150 5.86 -27.74 30.95
CA THR A 150 7.09 -28.25 30.33
C THR A 150 6.94 -28.34 28.81
N GLN A 151 8.06 -28.48 28.10
CA GLN A 151 8.10 -28.49 26.64
C GLN A 151 7.22 -29.59 26.01
N ASP A 152 7.08 -30.74 26.67
CA ASP A 152 6.29 -31.87 26.15
C ASP A 152 4.77 -31.67 26.25
N GLN A 153 4.34 -30.73 27.10
CA GLN A 153 2.92 -30.46 27.39
C GLN A 153 2.46 -29.10 26.86
N ALA A 154 3.37 -28.32 26.26
CA ALA A 154 3.07 -26.99 25.77
C ALA A 154 2.30 -27.05 24.44
N GLU A 155 1.17 -26.36 24.37
CA GLU A 155 0.49 -26.10 23.09
C GLU A 155 1.15 -24.91 22.37
N ILE A 156 1.53 -23.88 23.13
CA ILE A 156 2.09 -22.64 22.61
C ILE A 156 3.25 -22.16 23.49
N SER A 157 4.17 -21.38 22.91
CA SER A 157 5.18 -20.66 23.68
C SER A 157 5.12 -19.17 23.42
N LEU A 158 5.15 -18.36 24.47
CA LEU A 158 5.38 -16.91 24.41
C LEU A 158 6.87 -16.63 24.56
N HIS A 159 7.47 -16.01 23.55
CA HIS A 159 8.82 -15.46 23.64
C HIS A 159 8.73 -13.96 23.87
N VAL A 160 9.39 -13.50 24.92
CA VAL A 160 9.55 -12.09 25.27
C VAL A 160 10.99 -11.76 24.98
N ILE A 161 11.24 -10.97 23.95
CA ILE A 161 12.58 -10.53 23.56
C ILE A 161 12.67 -9.04 23.90
N THR A 162 13.67 -8.68 24.71
CA THR A 162 13.85 -7.32 25.19
C THR A 162 15.24 -6.82 24.85
N HIS A 163 15.31 -5.63 24.24
CA HIS A 163 16.56 -4.91 24.02
C HIS A 163 16.48 -3.52 24.67
N PRO A 164 17.27 -3.24 25.73
CA PRO A 164 17.33 -1.90 26.31
C PRO A 164 18.05 -0.95 25.36
N GLU A 165 17.42 0.19 25.02
CA GLU A 165 18.05 1.25 24.22
C GLU A 165 18.78 2.27 25.09
N ASP A 166 18.14 2.69 26.19
CA ASP A 166 18.72 3.58 27.19
C ASP A 166 18.16 3.26 28.59
N SER A 167 18.49 4.08 29.59
CA SER A 167 18.07 3.86 30.99
C SER A 167 16.55 3.86 31.23
N SER A 168 15.75 4.28 30.25
CA SER A 168 14.31 4.48 30.37
C SER A 168 13.50 3.99 29.17
N HIS A 169 14.15 3.39 28.17
CA HIS A 169 13.52 2.93 26.93
C HIS A 169 13.95 1.51 26.57
N TRP A 170 12.98 0.69 26.18
CA TRP A 170 13.17 -0.69 25.80
C TRP A 170 12.43 -0.99 24.50
N PHE A 171 13.10 -1.69 23.59
CA PHE A 171 12.46 -2.35 22.47
C PHE A 171 12.03 -3.75 22.89
N VAL A 172 10.75 -4.06 22.70
CA VAL A 172 10.16 -5.32 23.15
C VAL A 172 9.48 -6.00 21.97
N SER A 173 9.73 -7.29 21.80
CA SER A 173 9.03 -8.16 20.87
C SER A 173 8.39 -9.33 21.61
N LEU A 174 7.11 -9.55 21.35
CA LEU A 174 6.34 -10.67 21.88
C LEU A 174 5.96 -11.60 20.73
N TYR A 175 6.38 -12.86 20.80
CA TYR A 175 6.05 -13.87 19.79
C TYR A 175 5.31 -15.05 20.39
N LEU A 176 4.20 -15.42 19.77
CA LEU A 176 3.51 -16.68 20.01
C LEU A 176 3.93 -17.70 18.95
N VAL A 177 4.30 -18.90 19.39
CA VAL A 177 4.79 -19.97 18.52
C VAL A 177 4.05 -21.26 18.83
N ASN A 178 3.53 -21.92 17.79
CA ASN A 178 2.88 -23.23 17.91
C ASN A 178 3.91 -24.30 18.33
N ARG A 179 3.64 -24.99 19.44
CA ARG A 179 4.49 -26.06 20.01
C ARG A 179 3.85 -27.44 19.97
N ILE A 180 2.67 -27.58 19.37
CA ILE A 180 1.96 -28.87 19.32
C ILE A 180 2.80 -29.88 18.51
N PRO A 181 3.20 -31.02 19.12
CA PRO A 181 4.01 -32.02 18.45
C PRO A 181 3.18 -32.77 17.40
N VAL A 182 3.73 -32.94 16.21
CA VAL A 182 3.13 -33.76 15.15
C VAL A 182 3.84 -35.12 15.10
N PRO A 183 3.11 -36.25 15.13
CA PRO A 183 3.71 -37.57 14.97
C PRO A 183 4.53 -37.68 13.68
N GLN A 184 5.72 -38.29 13.74
CA GLN A 184 6.62 -38.38 12.58
C GLN A 184 5.98 -39.08 11.37
N GLU A 185 5.07 -40.02 11.59
CA GLU A 185 4.33 -40.70 10.52
C GLU A 185 3.42 -39.73 9.75
N ASN A 186 2.77 -38.80 10.44
CA ASN A 186 1.92 -37.78 9.83
C ASN A 186 2.75 -36.80 8.99
N ILE A 187 3.94 -36.42 9.48
CA ILE A 187 4.88 -35.55 8.74
C ILE A 187 5.34 -36.24 7.45
N LYS A 188 5.78 -37.51 7.54
CA LYS A 188 6.26 -38.28 6.38
C LYS A 188 5.21 -38.47 5.29
N ASN A 189 3.94 -38.60 5.68
CA ASN A 189 2.82 -38.85 4.77
C ASN A 189 2.07 -37.58 4.34
N ASP A 190 2.53 -36.40 4.74
CA ASP A 190 1.84 -35.10 4.51
C ASP A 190 0.38 -35.11 4.99
N ARG A 191 0.13 -35.70 6.17
CA ARG A 191 -1.19 -35.87 6.80
C ARG A 191 -1.30 -35.08 8.11
N ILE A 192 -1.04 -33.79 8.05
CA ILE A 192 -1.20 -32.90 9.21
C ILE A 192 -2.63 -32.34 9.21
N THR A 193 -3.46 -32.81 10.14
CA THR A 193 -4.85 -32.38 10.29
C THR A 193 -4.95 -31.08 11.11
N ALA A 194 -6.14 -30.47 11.14
CA ALA A 194 -6.38 -29.19 11.81
C ALA A 194 -6.09 -29.20 13.31
N GLU A 195 -6.16 -30.35 13.98
CA GLU A 195 -5.94 -30.50 15.44
C GLU A 195 -4.53 -30.06 15.88
N TYR A 196 -3.56 -30.06 14.96
CA TYR A 196 -2.17 -29.65 15.19
C TYR A 196 -1.90 -28.17 14.90
N TYR A 197 -2.90 -27.43 14.41
CA TYR A 197 -2.82 -26.01 14.13
C TYR A 197 -3.43 -25.21 15.28
N ILE A 198 -2.93 -24.00 15.47
CA ILE A 198 -3.51 -23.02 16.38
C ILE A 198 -4.31 -22.00 15.57
N PHE A 199 -5.52 -21.71 16.01
CA PHE A 199 -6.46 -20.80 15.34
C PHE A 199 -6.70 -19.54 16.17
N GLN A 200 -6.85 -18.43 15.45
CA GLN A 200 -7.17 -17.08 15.93
C GLN A 200 -6.36 -16.63 17.16
N PRO A 201 -5.02 -16.82 17.21
CA PRO A 201 -4.25 -16.41 18.37
C PRO A 201 -4.24 -14.88 18.50
N GLN A 202 -4.39 -14.33 19.71
CA GLN A 202 -4.20 -12.90 19.95
C GLN A 202 -3.23 -12.65 21.10
N ILE A 203 -2.41 -11.61 20.94
CA ILE A 203 -1.67 -10.98 22.03
C ILE A 203 -2.37 -9.65 22.31
N ARG A 204 -2.80 -9.43 23.55
CA ARG A 204 -3.33 -8.16 24.05
C ARG A 204 -2.50 -7.70 25.24
N LEU A 205 -2.07 -6.46 25.23
CA LEU A 205 -1.17 -5.90 26.23
C LEU A 205 -1.80 -4.68 26.90
N SER A 206 -1.62 -4.60 28.22
CA SER A 206 -1.89 -3.40 29.00
C SER A 206 -0.64 -3.01 29.80
N CYS A 207 -0.27 -1.74 29.71
CA CYS A 207 0.85 -1.18 30.45
C CYS A 207 0.49 -0.99 31.93
N SER A 208 1.37 -1.43 32.81
CA SER A 208 1.24 -1.14 34.25
C SER A 208 1.59 0.32 34.54
N GLU A 209 1.23 0.80 35.73
CA GLU A 209 1.54 2.16 36.17
C GLU A 209 3.03 2.50 36.01
N GLY A 210 3.32 3.67 35.43
CA GLY A 210 4.68 4.12 35.15
C GLY A 210 5.34 3.49 33.91
N THR A 211 4.60 2.69 33.13
CA THR A 211 5.02 2.13 31.84
C THR A 211 4.13 2.67 30.74
N GLN A 212 4.69 3.04 29.59
CA GLN A 212 3.93 3.57 28.45
C GLN A 212 4.52 3.10 27.13
N VAL A 213 3.66 2.67 26.20
CA VAL A 213 4.06 2.47 24.80
C VAL A 213 4.32 3.82 24.15
N ILE A 214 5.47 3.95 23.51
CA ILE A 214 5.86 5.16 22.79
C ILE A 214 6.07 4.85 21.30
N PRO A 215 6.02 5.87 20.43
CA PRO A 215 6.39 5.69 19.04
C PRO A 215 7.81 5.11 18.93
N GLY A 216 8.00 4.19 17.98
CA GLY A 216 9.33 3.64 17.68
C GLY A 216 10.36 4.74 17.43
N ARG A 217 11.50 4.71 18.14
CA ARG A 217 12.65 5.57 17.79
C ARG A 217 13.25 5.03 16.50
N LYS A 218 13.16 5.80 15.42
CA LYS A 218 13.82 5.44 14.16
C LYS A 218 15.30 5.75 14.29
N ILE A 219 16.14 4.73 14.27
CA ILE A 219 17.59 4.91 14.30
C ILE A 219 18.01 5.54 12.97
N PHE A 220 18.70 6.67 13.07
CA PHE A 220 19.02 7.54 11.95
C PHE A 220 19.99 6.88 10.96
N GLN A 221 19.53 6.52 9.77
CA GLN A 221 20.38 6.48 8.58
C GLN A 221 20.27 7.82 7.83
N ALA A 222 21.36 8.27 7.22
CA ALA A 222 21.48 9.63 6.70
C ALA A 222 20.59 9.90 5.46
N GLY A 223 20.14 11.15 5.30
CA GLY A 223 19.53 11.65 4.06
C GLY A 223 18.02 11.41 3.93
N LYS A 224 17.62 10.35 3.22
CA LYS A 224 16.23 10.13 2.76
C LYS A 224 15.25 9.80 3.89
N ASP A 225 15.69 9.12 4.94
CA ASP A 225 14.81 8.69 6.03
C ASP A 225 14.28 9.86 6.86
N LYS A 226 15.08 10.93 6.98
CA LYS A 226 14.68 12.15 7.69
C LYS A 226 13.59 12.94 6.96
N GLU A 227 13.57 12.92 5.63
CA GLU A 227 12.51 13.59 4.84
C GLU A 227 11.17 12.88 5.00
N LEU A 228 11.16 11.55 4.93
CA LEU A 228 9.96 10.75 5.17
C LEU A 228 9.47 10.92 6.61
N GLU A 229 10.37 10.91 7.59
CA GLU A 229 10.00 11.19 8.97
C GLU A 229 9.35 12.56 9.11
N PHE A 230 9.95 13.61 8.54
CA PHE A 230 9.36 14.94 8.57
C PHE A 230 7.96 14.96 7.93
N LEU A 231 7.77 14.33 6.77
CA LEU A 231 6.47 14.25 6.08
C LEU A 231 5.41 13.50 6.89
N TYR A 232 5.80 12.48 7.65
CA TYR A 232 4.89 11.61 8.40
C TYR A 232 5.00 11.78 9.92
N ARG A 233 5.58 12.87 10.41
CA ARG A 233 5.83 13.12 11.85
C ARG A 233 4.57 13.05 12.71
N ASP A 234 3.43 13.47 12.16
CA ASP A 234 2.13 13.44 12.83
C ASP A 234 1.40 12.08 12.67
N ARG A 235 2.04 11.11 12.00
CA ARG A 235 1.57 9.73 11.84
C ARG A 235 2.53 8.77 12.55
N SER A 236 2.49 8.80 13.87
CA SER A 236 3.27 7.90 14.71
C SER A 236 2.78 6.46 14.63
N VAL A 237 3.71 5.52 14.52
CA VAL A 237 3.46 4.08 14.60
C VAL A 237 3.94 3.60 15.96
N LEU A 238 3.04 3.05 16.77
CA LEU A 238 3.36 2.59 18.13
C LEU A 238 3.87 1.15 18.17
N ALA A 239 3.42 0.32 17.23
CA ALA A 239 3.77 -1.09 17.18
C ALA A 239 3.77 -1.63 15.75
N ARG A 240 4.51 -2.73 15.54
CA ARG A 240 4.56 -3.50 14.30
C ARG A 240 4.15 -4.94 14.58
N GLY A 241 3.24 -5.47 13.79
CA GLY A 241 2.90 -6.89 13.82
C GLY A 241 3.83 -7.73 12.95
N HIS A 242 4.03 -8.98 13.33
CA HIS A 242 4.80 -10.00 12.62
C HIS A 242 3.86 -11.14 12.22
N MET A 243 3.71 -11.38 10.92
CA MET A 243 2.68 -12.27 10.36
C MET A 243 1.25 -11.91 10.78
N CYS A 244 1.05 -10.69 11.27
CA CYS A 244 -0.21 -10.06 11.65
C CYS A 244 -0.03 -8.53 11.63
N SER A 245 -1.11 -7.78 11.87
CA SER A 245 -1.12 -6.35 12.11
C SER A 245 -1.07 -6.05 13.62
N ALA A 246 -0.73 -4.80 13.95
CA ALA A 246 -0.80 -4.28 15.31
C ALA A 246 -1.84 -3.17 15.40
N MET A 247 -2.61 -3.16 16.48
CA MET A 247 -3.60 -2.15 16.83
C MET A 247 -3.21 -1.54 18.18
N TRP A 248 -3.49 -0.26 18.36
CA TRP A 248 -3.32 0.45 19.63
C TRP A 248 -4.58 1.19 20.01
N LYS A 249 -4.72 1.47 21.30
CA LYS A 249 -5.93 1.96 21.97
C LYS A 249 -6.60 3.17 21.31
N GLU A 250 -5.84 4.05 20.67
CA GLU A 250 -6.36 5.25 20.00
C GLU A 250 -7.04 4.95 18.66
N ILE A 251 -6.68 3.86 18.00
CA ILE A 251 -7.16 3.52 16.65
C ILE A 251 -7.98 2.22 16.61
N ASP A 252 -8.14 1.56 17.77
CA ASP A 252 -8.82 0.28 17.89
C ASP A 252 -10.34 0.43 17.66
N PRO A 253 -10.94 -0.31 16.70
CA PRO A 253 -12.38 -0.27 16.47
C PRO A 253 -13.22 -0.81 17.64
N GLU A 254 -12.62 -1.53 18.60
CA GLU A 254 -13.30 -1.90 19.85
C GLU A 254 -13.61 -0.67 20.73
N ARG A 255 -12.93 0.46 20.47
CA ARG A 255 -13.18 1.74 21.10
C ARG A 255 -13.94 2.67 20.16
N ILE A 256 -15.27 2.62 20.21
CA ILE A 256 -16.10 3.59 19.49
C ILE A 256 -16.43 4.73 20.44
N PRO A 257 -16.02 5.98 20.14
CA PRO A 257 -16.40 7.12 20.95
C PRO A 257 -17.93 7.25 20.97
N VAL A 258 -18.49 7.58 22.13
CA VAL A 258 -19.95 7.73 22.34
C VAL A 258 -20.60 8.72 21.35
N SER A 259 -19.80 9.64 20.79
CA SER A 259 -20.23 10.66 19.83
C SER A 259 -20.28 10.21 18.36
N VAL A 260 -19.89 8.97 18.04
CA VAL A 260 -19.88 8.46 16.66
C VAL A 260 -21.16 7.68 16.40
N GLU A 261 -21.97 8.15 15.46
CA GLU A 261 -23.13 7.41 14.96
C GLU A 261 -22.65 6.27 14.06
N VAL A 262 -23.11 5.05 14.34
CA VAL A 262 -22.74 3.84 13.61
C VAL A 262 -23.95 3.38 12.82
N ASP A 263 -23.79 3.27 11.49
CA ASP A 263 -24.88 2.87 10.58
C ASP A 263 -25.53 1.54 10.96
N PHE A 264 -24.73 0.59 11.48
CA PHE A 264 -25.13 -0.79 11.80
C PHE A 264 -24.63 -1.19 13.21
N PRO A 265 -25.32 -0.76 14.29
CA PRO A 265 -24.88 -0.99 15.67
C PRO A 265 -24.78 -2.47 16.07
N GLU A 266 -25.53 -3.35 15.42
CA GLU A 266 -25.50 -4.80 15.65
C GLU A 266 -24.14 -5.43 15.32
N CYS A 267 -23.38 -4.85 14.38
CA CYS A 267 -22.03 -5.29 14.02
C CYS A 267 -21.04 -5.07 15.16
N LEU A 268 -21.31 -4.17 16.09
CA LEU A 268 -20.41 -3.85 17.21
C LEU A 268 -20.26 -4.98 18.22
N ARG A 269 -21.16 -5.97 18.18
CA ARG A 269 -21.10 -7.19 19.00
C ARG A 269 -20.42 -8.36 18.28
N LYS A 270 -19.87 -8.12 17.09
CA LYS A 270 -19.23 -9.13 16.26
C LYS A 270 -17.77 -8.75 16.01
N ILE A 271 -16.97 -9.74 15.66
CA ILE A 271 -15.61 -9.48 15.15
C ILE A 271 -15.70 -8.56 13.91
N PRO A 272 -14.74 -7.64 13.72
CA PRO A 272 -13.59 -7.36 14.59
C PRO A 272 -13.84 -6.20 15.59
N PHE A 273 -15.10 -5.79 15.81
CA PHE A 273 -15.47 -4.70 16.72
C PHE A 273 -15.64 -5.15 18.17
N SER A 274 -15.68 -6.46 18.41
CA SER A 274 -15.75 -7.06 19.73
C SER A 274 -14.76 -8.21 19.87
N TRP A 275 -14.19 -8.35 21.05
CA TRP A 275 -13.34 -9.49 21.40
C TRP A 275 -14.17 -10.70 21.86
N CYS A 276 -14.28 -11.72 21.01
CA CYS A 276 -15.04 -12.94 21.32
C CYS A 276 -14.39 -13.79 22.41
N ASP A 277 -13.06 -13.99 22.36
CA ASP A 277 -12.35 -14.79 23.36
C ASP A 277 -12.26 -14.09 24.73
N GLY A 278 -12.60 -12.79 24.78
CA GLY A 278 -12.75 -12.05 26.03
C GLY A 278 -13.84 -12.61 26.95
N GLU A 279 -14.74 -13.47 26.45
CA GLU A 279 -15.74 -14.18 27.26
C GLU A 279 -15.14 -15.25 28.19
N LEU A 280 -13.87 -15.65 27.98
CA LEU A 280 -13.16 -16.56 28.90
C LEU A 280 -12.71 -15.87 30.18
N LEU A 281 -12.55 -14.56 30.14
CA LEU A 281 -12.02 -13.75 31.22
C LEU A 281 -13.15 -13.31 32.14
N ASP A 282 -12.81 -13.06 33.40
CA ASP A 282 -13.73 -12.33 34.26
C ASP A 282 -13.89 -10.86 33.81
N GLU A 283 -14.89 -10.17 34.34
CA GLU A 283 -15.22 -8.80 33.92
C GLU A 283 -14.06 -7.81 34.17
N ASN A 284 -13.34 -7.95 35.30
CA ASN A 284 -12.24 -7.04 35.65
C ASN A 284 -11.02 -7.26 34.74
N GLU A 285 -10.69 -8.53 34.45
CA GLU A 285 -9.63 -8.89 33.53
C GLU A 285 -9.97 -8.46 32.09
N ARG A 286 -11.23 -8.62 31.68
CA ARG A 286 -11.69 -8.20 30.36
C ARG A 286 -11.59 -6.69 30.17
N GLU A 287 -12.01 -5.90 31.15
CA GLU A 287 -11.90 -4.43 31.10
C GLU A 287 -10.45 -3.94 30.97
N LEU A 288 -9.48 -4.68 31.52
CA LEU A 288 -8.07 -4.36 31.41
C LEU A 288 -7.53 -4.47 29.97
N PHE A 289 -8.08 -5.40 29.17
CA PHE A 289 -7.61 -5.69 27.81
C PHE A 289 -8.60 -5.27 26.71
N CYS A 290 -9.64 -4.51 27.06
CA CYS A 290 -10.68 -4.05 26.15
C CYS A 290 -11.09 -2.59 26.45
N PRO A 291 -10.50 -1.58 25.79
CA PRO A 291 -9.46 -1.70 24.76
C PRO A 291 -8.07 -1.91 25.37
N ALA A 292 -7.30 -2.82 24.78
CA ALA A 292 -5.89 -3.02 25.11
C ALA A 292 -5.06 -1.79 24.70
N ASP A 293 -3.91 -1.58 25.36
CA ASP A 293 -2.96 -0.55 24.93
C ASP A 293 -2.31 -0.94 23.59
N LEU A 294 -2.02 -2.23 23.40
CA LEU A 294 -1.65 -2.84 22.13
C LEU A 294 -2.32 -4.20 21.94
N ARG A 295 -2.68 -4.55 20.71
CA ARG A 295 -3.07 -5.92 20.36
C ARG A 295 -2.68 -6.33 18.95
N THR A 296 -2.61 -7.63 18.70
CA THR A 296 -2.50 -8.18 17.35
C THR A 296 -3.86 -8.26 16.65
N GLU A 297 -3.84 -8.17 15.33
CA GLU A 297 -5.02 -8.25 14.47
C GLU A 297 -4.63 -8.87 13.11
N PHE A 298 -5.46 -9.76 12.55
CA PHE A 298 -5.18 -10.41 11.26
C PHE A 298 -5.93 -9.78 10.10
N VAL A 299 -7.03 -9.06 10.37
CA VAL A 299 -7.85 -8.41 9.34
C VAL A 299 -7.63 -6.90 9.39
N PRO A 300 -7.42 -6.22 8.25
CA PRO A 300 -7.23 -4.78 8.26
C PRO A 300 -8.53 -4.08 8.68
N VAL A 301 -8.56 -3.56 9.90
CA VAL A 301 -9.74 -2.87 10.47
C VAL A 301 -9.61 -1.35 10.48
N TYR A 302 -8.38 -0.83 10.52
CA TYR A 302 -8.13 0.59 10.55
C TYR A 302 -8.29 1.20 9.15
N ALA A 303 -9.14 2.22 9.04
CA ALA A 303 -9.36 2.92 7.78
C ALA A 303 -8.25 3.95 7.54
N VAL A 304 -7.37 3.66 6.59
CA VAL A 304 -6.43 4.66 6.08
C VAL A 304 -7.16 5.53 5.06
N LEU A 305 -7.50 6.76 5.44
CA LEU A 305 -8.17 7.71 4.55
C LEU A 305 -7.29 8.01 3.33
N GLY A 306 -7.92 7.96 2.15
CA GLY A 306 -7.29 8.36 0.89
C GLY A 306 -6.97 9.85 0.86
N ALA A 307 -6.00 10.23 0.05
CA ALA A 307 -5.70 11.63 -0.19
C ALA A 307 -6.83 12.30 -0.99
N ASP A 308 -7.12 13.56 -0.68
CA ASP A 308 -7.99 14.40 -1.49
C ASP A 308 -7.21 14.93 -2.70
N PHE A 309 -7.66 14.58 -3.90
CA PHE A 309 -7.02 14.99 -5.15
C PHE A 309 -7.73 16.17 -5.83
N ARG A 310 -8.72 16.79 -5.18
CA ARG A 310 -9.45 17.93 -5.75
C ARG A 310 -8.60 19.20 -5.75
N TRP A 311 -8.93 20.12 -6.65
CA TRP A 311 -8.27 21.42 -6.70
C TRP A 311 -8.65 22.27 -5.48
N PRO A 312 -7.66 22.73 -4.68
CA PRO A 312 -7.92 23.60 -3.55
C PRO A 312 -8.14 25.06 -4.02
N ALA A 313 -9.39 25.53 -3.97
CA ALA A 313 -9.79 26.85 -4.46
C ALA A 313 -9.06 28.03 -3.79
N GLU A 314 -8.54 27.84 -2.57
CA GLU A 314 -7.73 28.83 -1.85
C GLU A 314 -6.43 29.21 -2.58
N TYR A 315 -5.96 28.36 -3.50
CA TYR A 315 -4.78 28.66 -4.32
C TYR A 315 -5.15 29.17 -5.72
N GLY A 316 -6.36 29.69 -5.91
CA GLY A 316 -6.79 30.39 -7.12
C GLY A 316 -7.69 29.58 -8.05
N ALA A 317 -7.98 30.15 -9.22
CA ALA A 317 -8.87 29.53 -10.21
C ALA A 317 -8.27 28.22 -10.75
N ALA A 318 -9.13 27.21 -10.90
CA ALA A 318 -8.76 25.94 -11.49
C ALA A 318 -8.54 26.08 -13.02
N PRO A 319 -7.56 25.39 -13.60
CA PRO A 319 -7.54 25.16 -15.05
C PRO A 319 -8.74 24.29 -15.47
N ASP A 320 -9.09 24.30 -16.76
CA ASP A 320 -10.01 23.30 -17.30
C ASP A 320 -9.29 21.93 -17.31
N PHE A 321 -9.76 21.05 -16.43
CA PHE A 321 -9.23 19.71 -16.25
C PHE A 321 -9.85 18.69 -17.20
N ARG A 322 -10.83 19.06 -18.04
CA ARG A 322 -11.47 18.08 -18.92
C ARG A 322 -10.61 17.79 -20.13
N ALA A 323 -10.38 16.50 -20.37
CA ALA A 323 -9.54 16.04 -21.47
C ALA A 323 -10.16 16.40 -22.85
N ASP A 324 -11.48 16.42 -23.00
CA ASP A 324 -12.13 16.86 -24.23
C ASP A 324 -11.88 18.34 -24.56
N VAL A 325 -11.86 19.21 -23.55
CA VAL A 325 -11.52 20.64 -23.72
C VAL A 325 -10.06 20.82 -24.06
N LEU A 326 -9.16 20.17 -23.32
CA LEU A 326 -7.72 20.23 -23.60
C LEU A 326 -7.38 19.65 -24.98
N ALA A 327 -8.15 18.67 -25.45
CA ALA A 327 -8.04 18.14 -26.80
C ALA A 327 -8.34 19.20 -27.86
N GLU A 328 -9.35 20.05 -27.68
CA GLU A 328 -9.73 21.08 -28.66
C GLU A 328 -8.96 22.41 -28.49
N THR A 329 -8.23 22.59 -27.38
CA THR A 329 -7.50 23.83 -27.08
C THR A 329 -6.12 23.87 -27.75
N TRP A 330 -6.10 23.98 -29.09
CA TRP A 330 -4.85 24.05 -29.86
C TRP A 330 -4.24 25.44 -29.97
N ASP A 331 -5.02 26.50 -29.74
CA ASP A 331 -4.51 27.87 -29.76
C ASP A 331 -3.45 28.06 -28.65
N PRO A 332 -2.23 28.53 -29.00
CA PRO A 332 -1.10 28.56 -28.07
C PRO A 332 -1.35 29.47 -26.87
N ASP A 333 -1.96 30.63 -27.07
CA ASP A 333 -2.20 31.60 -26.00
C ASP A 333 -3.29 31.11 -25.06
N LYS A 334 -4.40 30.56 -25.61
CA LYS A 334 -5.45 29.92 -24.79
C LYS A 334 -4.92 28.74 -24.01
N LEU A 335 -4.18 27.83 -24.63
CA LEU A 335 -3.63 26.65 -23.96
C LEU A 335 -2.67 27.05 -22.84
N LYS A 336 -1.75 27.98 -23.11
CA LYS A 336 -0.81 28.49 -22.10
C LYS A 336 -1.54 29.16 -20.95
N SER A 337 -2.52 30.03 -21.24
CA SER A 337 -3.29 30.73 -20.20
C SER A 337 -4.04 29.74 -19.30
N ASN A 338 -4.64 28.70 -19.87
CA ASN A 338 -5.34 27.66 -19.11
C ASN A 338 -4.37 26.85 -18.23
N LEU A 339 -3.30 26.29 -18.82
CA LEU A 339 -2.37 25.43 -18.09
C LEU A 339 -1.52 26.19 -17.05
N SER A 340 -1.30 27.49 -17.25
CA SER A 340 -0.54 28.31 -16.29
C SER A 340 -1.28 28.47 -14.96
N LEU A 341 -2.62 28.40 -14.95
CA LEU A 341 -3.41 28.42 -13.70
C LEU A 341 -2.97 27.31 -12.73
N LEU A 342 -2.61 26.13 -13.25
CA LEU A 342 -2.07 25.03 -12.46
C LEU A 342 -0.72 25.38 -11.84
N ALA A 343 0.20 25.92 -12.65
CA ALA A 343 1.55 26.28 -12.20
C ALA A 343 1.52 27.42 -11.18
N ASP A 344 0.69 28.44 -11.43
CA ASP A 344 0.55 29.60 -10.55
C ASP A 344 -0.11 29.22 -9.22
N GLY A 345 -1.08 28.30 -9.24
CA GLY A 345 -1.68 27.77 -8.01
C GLY A 345 -0.69 26.94 -7.19
N TYR A 346 0.14 26.13 -7.86
CA TYR A 346 1.19 25.38 -7.20
C TYR A 346 2.28 26.31 -6.63
N GLU A 347 2.65 27.37 -7.35
CA GLU A 347 3.60 28.39 -6.86
C GLU A 347 3.10 29.06 -5.58
N ARG A 348 1.84 29.53 -5.54
CA ARG A 348 1.22 30.07 -4.31
C ARG A 348 1.20 29.08 -3.16
N TRP A 349 1.00 27.79 -3.45
CA TRP A 349 1.09 26.74 -2.43
C TRP A 349 2.52 26.62 -1.86
N ILE A 350 3.53 26.66 -2.72
CA ILE A 350 4.95 26.61 -2.31
C ILE A 350 5.29 27.84 -1.46
N GLU A 351 4.90 29.05 -1.89
CA GLU A 351 5.12 30.30 -1.14
C GLU A 351 4.53 30.21 0.28
N ARG A 352 3.29 29.72 0.40
CA ARG A 352 2.67 29.50 1.71
C ARG A 352 3.42 28.47 2.57
N MET A 353 3.95 27.40 1.97
CA MET A 353 4.75 26.42 2.72
C MET A 353 6.11 27.00 3.16
N GLU A 354 6.68 27.92 2.36
CA GLU A 354 7.90 28.64 2.68
C GLU A 354 7.71 29.57 3.88
N GLU A 355 6.58 30.27 3.98
CA GLU A 355 6.21 31.07 5.15
C GLU A 355 6.13 30.25 6.46
N LEU A 356 5.80 28.96 6.37
CA LEU A 356 5.70 28.08 7.53
C LEU A 356 7.08 27.62 8.06
N ILE A 357 8.16 27.79 7.30
CA ILE A 357 9.51 27.37 7.71
C ILE A 357 9.95 28.09 8.98
N ASP A 358 9.63 29.38 9.12
CA ASP A 358 10.03 30.18 10.28
C ASP A 358 9.40 29.66 11.58
N SER A 359 8.18 29.11 11.48
CA SER A 359 7.45 28.49 12.60
C SER A 359 7.81 27.02 12.85
N THR A 360 8.63 26.41 11.99
CA THR A 360 9.01 25.00 12.07
C THR A 360 10.12 24.81 13.11
N PRO A 361 10.10 23.74 13.94
CA PRO A 361 11.17 23.44 14.88
C PRO A 361 12.55 23.40 14.21
N GLU A 362 13.59 23.91 14.89
CA GLU A 362 14.93 24.09 14.33
C GLU A 362 15.50 22.81 13.70
N GLN A 363 15.25 21.66 14.33
CA GLN A 363 15.68 20.34 13.85
C GLN A 363 15.13 19.96 12.47
N TYR A 364 14.05 20.59 12.02
CA TYR A 364 13.38 20.28 10.75
C TYR A 364 13.52 21.38 9.69
N LYS A 365 14.07 22.56 10.04
CA LYS A 365 14.15 23.70 9.11
C LYS A 365 14.96 23.38 7.86
N GLU A 366 16.11 22.74 8.00
CA GLU A 366 16.95 22.34 6.86
C GLU A 366 16.21 21.38 5.91
N ILE A 367 15.49 20.41 6.48
CA ILE A 367 14.71 19.42 5.72
C ILE A 367 13.58 20.12 4.97
N ALA A 368 12.81 20.99 5.65
CA ALA A 368 11.76 21.79 5.04
C ALA A 368 12.29 22.65 3.87
N GLN A 369 13.41 23.34 4.06
CA GLN A 369 14.06 24.13 3.01
C GLN A 369 14.45 23.28 1.79
N ASN A 370 15.02 22.09 2.02
CA ASN A 370 15.39 21.18 0.94
C ASN A 370 14.17 20.63 0.18
N MET A 371 13.06 20.37 0.87
CA MET A 371 11.80 19.98 0.25
C MET A 371 11.20 21.10 -0.61
N ILE A 372 11.23 22.34 -0.12
CA ILE A 372 10.77 23.50 -0.89
C ILE A 372 11.60 23.70 -2.16
N LYS A 373 12.92 23.54 -2.08
CA LYS A 373 13.79 23.54 -3.29
C LYS A 373 13.36 22.47 -4.31
N LYS A 374 13.01 21.26 -3.86
CA LYS A 374 12.47 20.21 -4.73
C LYS A 374 11.14 20.65 -5.35
N CYS A 375 10.24 21.25 -4.59
CA CYS A 375 8.97 21.77 -5.11
C CYS A 375 9.18 22.82 -6.20
N TYR A 376 10.08 23.80 -6.00
CA TYR A 376 10.42 24.79 -7.02
C TYR A 376 11.06 24.16 -8.27
N LEU A 377 11.87 23.11 -8.12
CA LEU A 377 12.39 22.36 -9.26
C LEU A 377 11.26 21.73 -10.09
N ILE A 378 10.27 21.10 -9.43
CA ILE A 378 9.11 20.53 -10.10
C ILE A 378 8.28 21.63 -10.79
N LEU A 379 8.05 22.76 -10.11
CA LEU A 379 7.36 23.92 -10.69
C LEU A 379 8.07 24.41 -11.97
N LYS A 380 9.41 24.55 -11.94
CA LYS A 380 10.22 24.92 -13.10
C LYS A 380 10.00 23.93 -14.25
N ARG A 381 9.99 22.63 -13.99
CA ARG A 381 9.76 21.60 -15.02
C ARG A 381 8.36 21.66 -15.60
N ILE A 382 7.33 21.91 -14.79
CA ILE A 382 5.95 22.12 -15.27
C ILE A 382 5.89 23.36 -16.18
N LYS A 383 6.44 24.50 -15.74
CA LYS A 383 6.50 25.75 -16.53
C LYS A 383 7.26 25.54 -17.85
N ASN A 384 8.35 24.77 -17.84
CA ASN A 384 9.08 24.39 -19.06
C ASN A 384 8.23 23.54 -20.00
N GLY A 385 7.49 22.55 -19.48
CA GLY A 385 6.55 21.75 -20.26
C GLY A 385 5.48 22.61 -20.95
N ILE A 386 4.87 23.53 -20.21
CA ILE A 386 3.90 24.49 -20.75
C ILE A 386 4.56 25.35 -21.85
N ASN A 387 5.79 25.83 -21.63
CA ASN A 387 6.51 26.62 -22.63
C ASN A 387 6.82 25.82 -23.90
N ILE A 388 7.16 24.54 -23.79
CA ILE A 388 7.33 23.66 -24.97
C ILE A 388 6.02 23.55 -25.76
N LEU A 389 4.89 23.35 -25.07
CA LEU A 389 3.58 23.33 -25.73
C LEU A 389 3.21 24.70 -26.36
N TYR A 390 3.77 25.80 -25.86
CA TYR A 390 3.57 27.13 -26.45
C TYR A 390 4.40 27.34 -27.73
N VAL A 391 5.67 26.92 -27.72
CA VAL A 391 6.61 27.21 -28.81
C VAL A 391 6.58 26.14 -29.92
N ASP A 392 6.47 24.86 -29.55
CA ASP A 392 6.52 23.74 -30.51
C ASP A 392 5.11 23.29 -30.92
N GLU A 393 4.74 23.61 -32.16
CA GLU A 393 3.44 23.27 -32.75
C GLU A 393 3.21 21.75 -32.85
N ASN A 394 4.27 20.95 -33.05
CA ASN A 394 4.19 19.49 -33.12
C ASN A 394 4.00 18.87 -31.73
N ALA A 395 4.64 19.43 -30.70
CA ALA A 395 4.37 19.03 -29.32
C ALA A 395 2.94 19.39 -28.92
N ARG A 396 2.48 20.59 -29.27
CA ARG A 396 1.12 21.06 -28.96
C ARG A 396 0.03 20.18 -29.58
N ILE A 397 0.13 19.85 -30.87
CA ILE A 397 -0.86 18.98 -31.52
C ILE A 397 -0.82 17.55 -30.96
N ALA A 398 0.37 17.04 -30.58
CA ALA A 398 0.50 15.75 -29.93
C ALA A 398 -0.14 15.73 -28.52
N PHE A 399 -0.07 16.84 -27.78
CA PHE A 399 -0.75 16.99 -26.49
C PHE A 399 -2.28 16.99 -26.67
N CYS A 400 -2.80 17.70 -27.67
CA CYS A 400 -4.22 17.67 -28.03
C CYS A 400 -4.68 16.25 -28.39
N PHE A 401 -3.90 15.54 -29.21
CA PHE A 401 -4.13 14.15 -29.58
C PHE A 401 -4.16 13.19 -28.39
N ALA A 402 -3.20 13.33 -27.46
CA ALA A 402 -3.13 12.52 -26.26
C ALA A 402 -4.39 12.69 -25.40
N ASN A 403 -4.83 13.92 -25.19
CA ASN A 403 -6.06 14.22 -24.46
C ASN A 403 -7.29 13.64 -25.16
N LYS A 404 -7.39 13.76 -26.50
CA LYS A 404 -8.50 13.17 -27.25
C LYS A 404 -8.54 11.65 -27.15
N ALA A 405 -7.39 10.99 -27.28
CA ALA A 405 -7.29 9.54 -27.20
C ALA A 405 -7.71 9.01 -25.82
N ILE A 406 -7.29 9.71 -24.77
CA ILE A 406 -7.62 9.37 -23.40
C ILE A 406 -9.10 9.61 -23.09
N ASP A 407 -9.68 10.73 -23.52
CA ASP A 407 -11.10 11.03 -23.37
C ASP A 407 -11.96 9.98 -24.10
N LEU A 408 -11.59 9.63 -25.34
CA LEU A 408 -12.30 8.65 -26.15
C LEU A 408 -12.31 7.26 -25.50
N GLN A 409 -11.15 6.76 -25.05
CA GLN A 409 -11.09 5.45 -24.41
C GLN A 409 -11.81 5.43 -23.05
N HIS A 410 -11.87 6.57 -22.34
CA HIS A 410 -12.61 6.68 -21.09
C HIS A 410 -14.13 6.64 -21.33
N ARG A 411 -14.64 7.37 -22.33
CA ARG A 411 -16.06 7.34 -22.72
C ARG A 411 -16.54 5.95 -23.12
N TRP A 412 -15.69 5.15 -23.78
CA TRP A 412 -16.01 3.76 -24.11
C TRP A 412 -16.25 2.88 -22.87
N MET A 413 -15.72 3.27 -21.71
CA MET A 413 -15.89 2.53 -20.45
C MET A 413 -16.97 3.12 -19.54
N TYR A 414 -17.12 4.45 -19.50
CA TYR A 414 -17.90 5.13 -18.45
C TYR A 414 -19.03 6.05 -18.94
N ASP A 415 -19.29 6.16 -20.25
CA ASP A 415 -20.30 7.06 -20.87
C ASP A 415 -20.15 8.56 -20.50
N GLU A 416 -19.06 8.93 -19.82
CA GLU A 416 -18.69 10.29 -19.45
C GLU A 416 -17.28 10.65 -19.93
N GLY A 417 -16.99 11.95 -20.02
CA GLY A 417 -15.66 12.45 -20.42
C GLY A 417 -14.65 12.40 -19.27
N LEU A 418 -13.36 12.32 -19.58
CA LEU A 418 -12.34 12.27 -18.54
C LEU A 418 -12.06 13.67 -17.95
N GLY A 419 -12.18 13.79 -16.64
CA GLY A 419 -11.60 14.89 -15.86
C GLY A 419 -10.26 14.50 -15.23
N TRP A 420 -9.23 15.32 -15.43
CA TRP A 420 -7.92 15.15 -14.81
C TRP A 420 -7.93 15.56 -13.34
N TYR A 421 -7.26 14.80 -12.49
CA TYR A 421 -6.76 15.32 -11.22
C TYR A 421 -5.58 16.27 -11.45
N PRO A 422 -5.38 17.30 -10.61
CA PRO A 422 -4.30 18.27 -10.76
C PRO A 422 -2.92 17.60 -10.85
N PHE A 423 -2.66 16.60 -10.01
CA PHE A 423 -1.38 15.90 -9.99
C PHE A 423 -1.12 15.11 -11.29
N GLN A 424 -2.15 14.58 -11.95
CA GLN A 424 -2.00 13.83 -13.20
C GLN A 424 -1.55 14.79 -14.30
N LEU A 425 -2.24 15.94 -14.42
CA LEU A 425 -1.90 16.96 -15.40
C LEU A 425 -0.51 17.56 -15.13
N ALA A 426 -0.18 17.84 -13.87
CA ALA A 426 1.16 18.29 -13.48
C ALA A 426 2.25 17.29 -13.88
N PHE A 427 2.03 16.00 -13.65
CA PHE A 427 2.97 14.95 -14.02
C PHE A 427 3.16 14.84 -15.54
N ILE A 428 2.07 14.93 -16.31
CA ILE A 428 2.12 14.97 -17.78
C ILE A 428 2.96 16.17 -18.24
N LEU A 429 2.68 17.38 -17.74
CA LEU A 429 3.39 18.61 -18.14
C LEU A 429 4.88 18.54 -17.80
N MET A 430 5.23 18.01 -16.62
CA MET A 430 6.62 17.80 -16.22
C MET A 430 7.37 16.85 -17.17
N ALA A 431 6.69 15.87 -17.76
CA ALA A 431 7.27 14.90 -18.69
C ALA A 431 7.39 15.41 -20.14
N VAL A 432 6.68 16.48 -20.52
CA VAL A 432 6.67 17.01 -21.90
C VAL A 432 8.07 17.44 -22.34
N GLU A 433 8.74 18.30 -21.58
CA GLU A 433 10.05 18.85 -21.97
C GLU A 433 11.12 17.77 -22.19
N PRO A 434 11.38 16.83 -21.25
CA PRO A 434 12.39 15.80 -21.45
C PRO A 434 12.01 14.77 -22.53
N THR A 435 10.72 14.65 -22.88
CA THR A 435 10.26 13.82 -24.00
C THR A 435 10.54 14.48 -25.35
N VAL A 436 10.36 15.79 -25.43
CA VAL A 436 10.49 16.58 -26.67
C VAL A 436 11.95 16.92 -26.96
N ASN A 437 12.71 17.32 -25.94
CA ASN A 437 14.08 17.83 -26.03
C ASN A 437 15.12 16.74 -25.69
N PRO A 438 15.87 16.22 -26.69
CA PRO A 438 16.91 15.21 -26.44
C PRO A 438 18.07 15.69 -25.56
N SER A 439 18.27 17.01 -25.47
CA SER A 439 19.33 17.65 -24.67
C SER A 439 18.84 18.12 -23.29
N SER A 440 17.62 17.75 -22.89
CA SER A 440 17.09 18.08 -21.57
C SER A 440 18.01 17.58 -20.44
N GLU A 441 18.22 18.42 -19.43
CA GLU A 441 18.93 18.03 -18.19
C GLU A 441 18.22 16.88 -17.46
N HIS A 442 16.92 16.73 -17.67
CA HIS A 442 16.07 15.70 -17.08
C HIS A 442 15.89 14.46 -17.96
N ARG A 443 16.55 14.38 -19.12
CA ARG A 443 16.39 13.26 -20.07
C ARG A 443 16.71 11.89 -19.46
N LYS A 444 17.61 11.87 -18.46
CA LYS A 444 18.06 10.68 -17.72
C LYS A 444 17.41 10.54 -16.33
N THR A 445 16.47 11.42 -15.98
CA THR A 445 15.76 11.36 -14.70
C THR A 445 14.65 10.31 -14.76
N CYS A 446 14.55 9.48 -13.72
CA CYS A 446 13.41 8.59 -13.51
C CYS A 446 12.38 9.31 -12.63
N ASP A 447 11.23 9.69 -13.20
CA ASP A 447 10.15 10.33 -12.46
C ASP A 447 9.20 9.30 -11.86
N LEU A 448 9.03 9.36 -10.54
CA LEU A 448 8.15 8.47 -9.79
C LEU A 448 6.82 9.16 -9.44
N LEU A 449 5.71 8.59 -9.89
CA LEU A 449 4.37 9.04 -9.52
C LEU A 449 3.89 8.32 -8.25
N TRP A 450 4.25 8.87 -7.10
CA TRP A 450 3.93 8.29 -5.78
C TRP A 450 2.53 8.66 -5.30
N ILE A 451 1.53 7.88 -5.71
CA ILE A 451 0.11 8.04 -5.34
C ILE A 451 -0.45 6.67 -4.93
N PRO A 452 -1.36 6.56 -3.94
CA PRO A 452 -1.94 5.28 -3.55
C PRO A 452 -2.66 4.56 -4.71
N THR A 453 -2.83 3.24 -4.57
CA THR A 453 -3.61 2.44 -5.52
C THR A 453 -5.05 2.94 -5.60
N GLY A 454 -5.65 2.91 -6.79
CA GLY A 454 -6.96 3.51 -7.04
C GLY A 454 -6.94 5.03 -7.24
N GLY A 455 -5.84 5.72 -6.95
CA GLY A 455 -5.75 7.18 -7.10
C GLY A 455 -5.60 7.71 -8.53
N GLY A 456 -5.75 6.89 -9.58
CA GLY A 456 -5.69 7.36 -10.98
C GLY A 456 -4.28 7.49 -11.60
N LYS A 457 -3.28 6.73 -11.13
CA LYS A 457 -1.91 6.80 -11.71
C LYS A 457 -1.86 6.39 -13.19
N THR A 458 -2.63 5.37 -13.56
CA THR A 458 -2.56 4.73 -14.88
C THR A 458 -2.92 5.72 -16.00
N GLU A 459 -3.91 6.59 -15.78
CA GLU A 459 -4.39 7.58 -16.72
C GLU A 459 -3.28 8.56 -17.13
N ALA A 460 -2.48 9.03 -16.15
CA ALA A 460 -1.33 9.90 -16.41
C ALA A 460 -0.27 9.21 -17.29
N TYR A 461 0.08 7.96 -16.99
CA TYR A 461 1.03 7.18 -17.81
C TYR A 461 0.51 6.90 -19.22
N LEU A 462 -0.80 6.62 -19.35
CA LEU A 462 -1.44 6.41 -20.65
C LEU A 462 -1.44 7.70 -21.49
N ALA A 463 -1.68 8.87 -20.89
CA ALA A 463 -1.56 10.15 -21.59
C ALA A 463 -0.14 10.43 -22.07
N ILE A 464 0.87 10.21 -21.21
CA ILE A 464 2.29 10.34 -21.61
C ILE A 464 2.63 9.37 -22.74
N THR A 465 2.07 8.16 -22.72
CA THR A 465 2.23 7.18 -23.80
C THR A 465 1.65 7.71 -25.12
N ALA A 466 0.39 8.18 -25.10
CA ALA A 466 -0.27 8.74 -26.28
C ALA A 466 0.45 9.99 -26.82
N PHE A 467 0.91 10.87 -25.93
CA PHE A 467 1.72 12.03 -26.27
C PHE A 467 3.02 11.61 -26.95
N THR A 468 3.75 10.66 -26.36
CA THR A 468 5.04 10.19 -26.86
C THR A 468 4.90 9.57 -28.25
N ILE A 469 3.94 8.67 -28.44
CA ILE A 469 3.73 8.03 -29.76
C ILE A 469 3.28 9.06 -30.80
N GLY A 470 2.36 9.98 -30.45
CA GLY A 470 1.88 11.04 -31.35
C GLY A 470 2.99 12.01 -31.74
N TYR A 471 3.77 12.49 -30.77
CA TYR A 471 4.88 13.40 -31.00
C TYR A 471 5.98 12.76 -31.87
N ARG A 472 6.32 11.49 -31.64
CA ARG A 472 7.28 10.77 -32.50
C ARG A 472 6.85 10.72 -33.97
N ARG A 473 5.56 10.52 -34.24
CA ARG A 473 5.01 10.59 -35.62
C ARG A 473 5.21 11.97 -36.22
N ARG A 474 4.83 13.02 -35.49
CA ARG A 474 5.00 14.41 -35.95
C ARG A 474 6.46 14.76 -36.22
N ARG A 475 7.35 14.42 -35.29
CA ARG A 475 8.79 14.68 -35.41
C ARG A 475 9.38 13.99 -36.64
N SER A 476 8.96 12.77 -36.96
CA SER A 476 9.47 12.04 -38.14
C SER A 476 9.14 12.69 -39.50
N GLN A 477 8.18 13.62 -39.53
CA GLN A 477 7.81 14.35 -40.75
C GLN A 477 8.63 15.63 -40.95
N ILE A 478 9.45 16.02 -39.96
CA ILE A 478 10.36 17.17 -40.07
C ILE A 478 11.52 16.83 -41.01
N LYS A 479 11.72 17.65 -42.04
CA LYS A 479 12.81 17.49 -43.01
C LYS A 479 14.18 17.51 -42.30
N GLY A 480 15.05 16.55 -42.64
CA GLY A 480 16.41 16.45 -42.09
C GLY A 480 16.57 15.48 -40.91
N ILE A 481 15.50 14.84 -40.45
CA ILE A 481 15.56 13.80 -39.42
C ILE A 481 15.73 12.41 -40.08
N HIS A 482 16.66 11.60 -39.55
CA HIS A 482 16.93 10.25 -40.08
C HIS A 482 15.78 9.25 -39.84
N ASP A 483 14.98 9.45 -38.79
CA ASP A 483 13.76 8.68 -38.54
C ASP A 483 12.63 9.18 -39.46
N ARG A 484 12.36 8.39 -40.50
CA ARG A 484 11.38 8.73 -41.55
C ARG A 484 9.94 8.36 -41.23
N THR A 485 9.67 7.64 -40.14
CA THR A 485 8.33 7.08 -39.89
C THR A 485 7.83 7.25 -38.45
N GLY A 486 8.72 7.42 -37.47
CA GLY A 486 8.37 7.45 -36.06
C GLY A 486 7.94 6.09 -35.50
N VAL A 487 8.04 5.01 -36.30
CA VAL A 487 7.68 3.63 -35.91
C VAL A 487 8.76 3.05 -34.99
N GLY A 488 8.34 2.18 -34.07
CA GLY A 488 9.22 1.40 -33.20
C GLY A 488 8.63 1.24 -31.81
N ILE A 489 9.39 0.61 -30.91
CA ILE A 489 9.03 0.52 -29.50
C ILE A 489 9.24 1.89 -28.86
N SER A 490 8.13 2.54 -28.49
CA SER A 490 8.15 3.88 -27.89
C SER A 490 8.00 3.85 -26.37
N VAL A 491 7.29 2.86 -25.84
CA VAL A 491 7.00 2.71 -24.41
C VAL A 491 7.09 1.23 -24.04
N LEU A 492 7.69 0.96 -22.88
CA LEU A 492 7.71 -0.36 -22.24
C LEU A 492 7.07 -0.23 -20.86
N THR A 493 6.05 -1.05 -20.60
CA THR A 493 5.40 -1.14 -19.28
C THR A 493 5.63 -2.52 -18.71
N ARG A 494 6.08 -2.60 -17.45
CA ARG A 494 6.34 -3.86 -16.74
C ARG A 494 5.52 -3.90 -15.45
N TYR A 495 4.91 -5.06 -15.19
CA TYR A 495 4.18 -5.33 -13.96
C TYR A 495 4.73 -6.60 -13.31
N THR A 496 4.66 -6.67 -11.98
CA THR A 496 5.21 -7.78 -11.19
C THR A 496 4.34 -9.04 -11.24
N LEU A 497 3.01 -8.88 -11.28
CA LEU A 497 2.04 -9.98 -11.25
C LEU A 497 1.37 -10.18 -12.61
N ARG A 498 1.20 -11.44 -13.04
CA ARG A 498 0.53 -11.80 -14.31
C ARG A 498 -0.88 -11.22 -14.42
N LEU A 499 -1.66 -11.27 -13.34
CA LEU A 499 -3.02 -10.73 -13.32
C LEU A 499 -3.02 -9.22 -13.57
N LEU A 500 -2.13 -8.48 -12.89
CA LEU A 500 -1.95 -7.05 -13.10
C LEU A 500 -1.51 -6.75 -14.53
N THR A 501 -0.58 -7.53 -15.10
CA THR A 501 -0.16 -7.39 -16.51
C THR A 501 -1.36 -7.46 -17.45
N ILE A 502 -2.23 -8.45 -17.29
CA ILE A 502 -3.41 -8.62 -18.16
C ILE A 502 -4.40 -7.47 -17.98
N GLN A 503 -4.69 -7.08 -16.74
CA GLN A 503 -5.63 -5.99 -16.44
C GLN A 503 -5.13 -4.66 -17.01
N GLN A 504 -3.85 -4.34 -16.84
CA GLN A 504 -3.27 -3.09 -17.34
C GLN A 504 -3.12 -3.11 -18.86
N PHE A 505 -2.82 -4.28 -19.46
CA PHE A 505 -2.76 -4.41 -20.91
C PHE A 505 -4.11 -4.11 -21.58
N ARG A 506 -5.24 -4.48 -20.98
CA ARG A 506 -6.57 -4.11 -21.50
C ARG A 506 -6.76 -2.59 -21.62
N ARG A 507 -6.26 -1.84 -20.63
CA ARG A 507 -6.30 -0.38 -20.64
C ARG A 507 -5.38 0.21 -21.72
N THR A 508 -4.18 -0.34 -21.87
CA THR A 508 -3.25 0.05 -22.95
C THR A 508 -3.83 -0.25 -24.32
N LEU A 509 -4.51 -1.39 -24.49
CA LEU A 509 -5.16 -1.76 -25.75
C LEU A 509 -6.25 -0.75 -26.11
N ALA A 510 -7.12 -0.39 -25.17
CA ALA A 510 -8.15 0.62 -25.39
C ALA A 510 -7.55 1.97 -25.83
N LEU A 511 -6.47 2.43 -25.17
CA LEU A 511 -5.76 3.64 -25.58
C LEU A 511 -5.20 3.54 -27.01
N VAL A 512 -4.51 2.45 -27.33
CA VAL A 512 -3.88 2.28 -28.64
C VAL A 512 -4.93 2.17 -29.74
N THR A 513 -6.07 1.53 -29.46
CA THR A 513 -7.23 1.51 -30.35
C THR A 513 -7.80 2.92 -30.55
N ALA A 514 -7.92 3.74 -29.50
CA ALA A 514 -8.32 5.15 -29.64
C ALA A 514 -7.31 5.95 -30.48
N CYS A 515 -6.01 5.74 -30.28
CA CYS A 515 -4.97 6.38 -31.09
C CYS A 515 -5.07 5.98 -32.56
N GLU A 516 -5.29 4.69 -32.86
CA GLU A 516 -5.46 4.18 -34.22
C GLU A 516 -6.74 4.72 -34.88
N TYR A 517 -7.84 4.78 -34.13
CA TYR A 517 -9.10 5.38 -34.59
C TYR A 517 -8.89 6.85 -34.99
N LEU A 518 -8.20 7.62 -34.15
CA LEU A 518 -7.87 9.02 -34.43
C LEU A 518 -6.87 9.15 -35.60
N ARG A 519 -5.96 8.18 -35.78
CA ARG A 519 -5.00 8.14 -36.90
C ARG A 519 -5.69 8.08 -38.26
N VAL A 520 -6.72 7.24 -38.38
CA VAL A 520 -7.46 7.00 -39.63
C VAL A 520 -8.76 7.81 -39.73
N HIS A 521 -9.01 8.71 -38.79
CA HIS A 521 -10.17 9.59 -38.82
C HIS A 521 -10.23 10.33 -40.17
N ASN A 522 -11.44 10.43 -40.75
CA ASN A 522 -11.72 10.97 -42.08
C ASN A 522 -11.18 10.19 -43.31
N ILE A 523 -10.58 9.00 -43.15
CA ILE A 523 -10.03 8.24 -44.29
C ILE A 523 -11.04 7.91 -45.40
N GLN A 524 -12.33 7.76 -45.06
CA GLN A 524 -13.39 7.45 -46.02
C GLN A 524 -14.14 8.69 -46.54
N ASN A 525 -13.95 9.86 -45.93
CA ASN A 525 -14.81 11.03 -46.13
C ASN A 525 -14.21 12.06 -47.11
N GLY A 526 -13.05 11.78 -47.72
CA GLY A 526 -12.36 12.70 -48.64
C GLY A 526 -11.73 13.94 -47.97
N ASN A 527 -11.95 14.12 -46.66
CA ASN A 527 -11.32 15.15 -45.84
C ASN A 527 -9.88 14.76 -45.47
N GLN A 528 -9.12 15.71 -44.90
CA GLN A 528 -7.76 15.46 -44.43
C GLN A 528 -7.72 14.32 -43.39
N VAL A 529 -6.86 13.33 -43.63
CA VAL A 529 -6.78 12.12 -42.81
C VAL A 529 -6.00 12.36 -41.52
N GLY A 530 -6.56 11.90 -40.41
CA GLY A 530 -6.01 12.05 -39.06
C GLY A 530 -6.70 13.17 -38.29
N TRP A 531 -7.27 12.81 -37.13
CA TRP A 531 -7.99 13.72 -36.26
C TRP A 531 -7.07 14.86 -35.80
N ARG A 532 -7.65 16.06 -35.73
CA ARG A 532 -7.02 17.28 -35.24
C ARG A 532 -8.10 18.20 -34.67
N PRO A 533 -7.74 19.11 -33.76
CA PRO A 533 -8.67 20.10 -33.22
C PRO A 533 -9.24 20.99 -34.32
N GLU A 534 -10.46 21.50 -34.14
CA GLU A 534 -11.11 22.36 -35.15
C GLU A 534 -10.31 23.63 -35.45
N SER A 535 -9.67 24.22 -34.44
CA SER A 535 -8.84 25.42 -34.60
C SER A 535 -7.43 25.15 -35.16
N CYS A 536 -7.06 23.88 -35.40
CA CYS A 536 -5.74 23.49 -35.84
C CYS A 536 -5.48 23.92 -37.29
N ARG A 537 -4.37 24.63 -37.52
CA ARG A 537 -4.00 25.12 -38.86
C ARG A 537 -3.12 24.16 -39.65
N ILE A 538 -2.71 23.03 -39.06
CA ILE A 538 -1.88 22.02 -39.74
C ILE A 538 -2.74 21.30 -40.78
N SER A 539 -2.39 21.47 -42.05
CA SER A 539 -3.13 20.94 -43.21
C SER A 539 -2.56 19.63 -43.77
N ASP A 540 -1.63 18.99 -43.08
CA ASP A 540 -1.00 17.74 -43.53
C ASP A 540 -2.04 16.63 -43.74
N ASN A 541 -1.91 15.88 -44.83
CA ASN A 541 -2.64 14.64 -45.01
C ASN A 541 -1.88 13.48 -44.36
N PHE A 542 -2.58 12.54 -43.72
CA PHE A 542 -1.98 11.52 -42.84
C PHE A 542 -1.13 12.14 -41.71
N LEU A 543 -1.76 13.04 -40.93
CA LEU A 543 -1.13 13.81 -39.85
C LEU A 543 -0.30 12.96 -38.88
N TRP A 544 -0.77 11.74 -38.62
CA TRP A 544 -0.21 10.79 -37.65
C TRP A 544 0.60 9.65 -38.31
N GLY A 545 0.90 9.78 -39.61
CA GLY A 545 1.64 8.79 -40.39
C GLY A 545 0.78 7.65 -40.95
N SER A 546 1.37 6.90 -41.88
CA SER A 546 0.71 5.81 -42.61
C SER A 546 0.69 4.47 -41.86
N ALA A 547 1.64 4.26 -40.94
CA ALA A 547 1.76 3.02 -40.19
C ALA A 547 0.86 3.01 -38.94
N GLN A 548 0.30 1.85 -38.62
CA GLN A 548 -0.61 1.64 -37.49
C GLN A 548 0.06 1.91 -36.13
N PHE A 549 -0.74 2.30 -35.14
CA PHE A 549 -0.36 2.18 -33.73
C PHE A 549 -0.63 0.76 -33.25
N THR A 550 0.34 0.14 -32.56
CA THR A 550 0.27 -1.25 -32.12
C THR A 550 0.60 -1.39 -30.64
N ALA A 551 -0.03 -2.36 -29.97
CA ALA A 551 0.27 -2.76 -28.61
C ALA A 551 0.58 -4.26 -28.59
N GLY A 552 1.64 -4.65 -27.88
CA GLY A 552 2.02 -6.05 -27.69
C GLY A 552 2.07 -6.38 -26.20
N MET A 553 1.69 -7.62 -25.86
CA MET A 553 1.86 -8.16 -24.52
C MET A 553 2.82 -9.34 -24.59
N TRP A 554 3.82 -9.34 -23.71
CA TRP A 554 4.69 -10.49 -23.51
C TRP A 554 4.44 -11.05 -22.11
N VAL A 555 3.97 -12.30 -22.05
CA VAL A 555 3.75 -13.04 -20.80
C VAL A 555 4.69 -14.24 -20.82
N GLY A 556 5.92 -14.04 -20.36
CA GLY A 556 6.94 -15.09 -20.29
C GLY A 556 7.05 -15.73 -18.90
N GLY A 557 7.23 -17.05 -18.87
CA GLY A 557 8.09 -17.73 -17.90
C GLY A 557 9.33 -18.24 -18.66
N LYS A 558 10.44 -18.49 -17.97
CA LYS A 558 11.66 -19.06 -18.57
C LYS A 558 11.34 -20.31 -19.41
#